data_AF-A0A8T6XPD4-F1
#
_entry.id   AF-A0A8T6XPD4-F1
#
_cell.length_a   1.000
_cell.length_b   1.000
_cell.length_c   1.000
_cell.angle_alpha   90.00
_cell.angle_beta   90.00
_cell.angle_gamma   90.00
#
_symmetry.space_group_name_H-M   'P 1'
#
loop_
_entity.id
_entity.type
_entity.pdbx_description
1 polymer ?
#
loop_
_entity_poly.entity_id
_entity_poly.type
_entity_poly.pdbx_seq_one_letter_code
_entity_poly.pdbx_strand_id
1 'polypeptide(L)'
;MLEDLDYAVENLQLKGSSEANRLNKETALAFKSRIALYEGTWEKYHQGTEFGVANSNVQKYLEEAADAAKQLIDLGTAEIYSTGDPYHDYWNLFNKVDYSDNSEVLLWKKYDVSLGLYHNLDRYIPKLGQKGGLSKALVDDYLMDSGIPISASSRYQGDGTLSDVVENRDPRLHQTVWIPGDTTKIKNGEVTVFERPLLWETGSA
;
A
#
# COMPACT_ATOMS: atom_id res chain seq x y z
N MET A 1 -19.94 1.55 15.88
CA MET A 1 -18.68 1.55 15.10
C MET A 1 -17.50 2.07 15.91
N LEU A 2 -17.40 3.36 16.25
CA LEU A 2 -16.30 3.82 17.11
C LEU A 2 -16.33 3.14 18.49
N GLU A 3 -17.50 3.03 19.11
CA GLU A 3 -17.66 2.32 20.39
C GLU A 3 -17.20 0.85 20.32
N ASP A 4 -17.49 0.15 19.22
CA ASP A 4 -17.03 -1.23 19.00
C ASP A 4 -15.51 -1.31 18.87
N LEU A 5 -14.90 -0.28 18.26
CA LEU A 5 -13.45 -0.19 18.09
C LEU A 5 -12.76 0.20 19.39
N ASP A 6 -13.37 1.05 20.21
CA ASP A 6 -12.91 1.35 21.56
C ASP A 6 -12.90 0.09 22.41
N TYR A 7 -14.02 -0.66 22.39
CA TYR A 7 -14.12 -1.95 23.03
C TYR A 7 -13.03 -2.93 22.53
N ALA A 8 -12.80 -2.98 21.21
CA ALA A 8 -11.74 -3.83 20.64
C ALA A 8 -10.34 -3.40 21.10
N VAL A 9 -10.03 -2.10 21.12
CA VAL A 9 -8.74 -1.56 21.57
C VAL A 9 -8.49 -1.86 23.06
N GLU A 10 -9.54 -1.82 23.88
CA GLU A 10 -9.44 -2.16 25.30
C GLU A 10 -9.22 -3.66 25.53
N ASN A 11 -9.89 -4.51 24.77
CA ASN A 11 -9.99 -5.95 25.06
C ASN A 11 -9.06 -6.84 24.22
N LEU A 12 -8.55 -6.38 23.08
CA LEU A 12 -7.61 -7.16 22.27
C LEU A 12 -6.20 -7.12 22.86
N GLN A 13 -5.51 -8.24 22.71
CA GLN A 13 -4.09 -8.37 23.05
C GLN A 13 -3.22 -7.65 22.01
N LEU A 14 -2.00 -7.28 22.42
CA LEU A 14 -0.96 -6.82 21.49
C LEU A 14 -0.62 -7.93 20.48
N LYS A 15 -0.17 -7.57 19.27
CA LYS A 15 0.21 -8.48 18.19
C LYS A 15 1.15 -9.58 18.67
N GLY A 16 2.18 -9.20 19.45
CA GLY A 16 3.17 -10.14 20.00
C GLY A 16 2.64 -11.04 21.13
N SER A 17 1.45 -10.78 21.66
CA SER A 17 0.81 -11.59 22.70
C SER A 17 -0.41 -12.37 22.20
N SER A 18 -0.89 -12.08 20.99
CA SER A 18 -2.00 -12.78 20.33
C SER A 18 -1.49 -13.94 19.46
N GLU A 19 -2.34 -14.94 19.25
CA GLU A 19 -2.10 -15.98 18.24
C GLU A 19 -1.91 -15.36 16.85
N ALA A 20 -1.01 -15.94 16.05
CA ALA A 20 -0.71 -15.46 14.71
C ALA A 20 -1.97 -15.38 13.84
N ASN A 21 -2.07 -14.33 13.01
CA ASN A 21 -3.20 -14.05 12.13
C ASN A 21 -4.55 -13.76 12.82
N ARG A 22 -4.58 -13.53 14.14
CA ARG A 22 -5.74 -12.94 14.81
C ARG A 22 -5.71 -11.42 14.76
N LEU A 23 -6.90 -10.83 14.84
CA LEU A 23 -7.02 -9.40 15.13
C LEU A 23 -6.40 -9.11 16.50
N ASN A 24 -5.67 -8.00 16.55
CA ASN A 24 -4.92 -7.53 17.71
C ASN A 24 -5.18 -6.03 17.93
N LYS A 25 -4.68 -5.50 19.04
CA LYS A 25 -4.85 -4.11 19.43
C LYS A 25 -4.32 -3.14 18.38
N GLU A 26 -3.16 -3.41 17.79
CA GLU A 26 -2.54 -2.59 16.75
C GLU A 26 -3.43 -2.48 15.52
N THR A 27 -4.03 -3.60 15.09
CA THR A 27 -4.97 -3.63 13.97
C THR A 27 -6.22 -2.82 14.28
N ALA A 28 -6.75 -2.92 15.50
CA ALA A 28 -7.92 -2.15 15.93
C ALA A 28 -7.64 -0.64 15.96
N LEU A 29 -6.48 -0.22 16.50
CA LEU A 29 -6.04 1.17 16.50
C LEU A 29 -5.87 1.73 15.08
N ALA A 30 -5.21 0.97 14.19
CA ALA A 30 -5.03 1.37 12.80
C ALA A 30 -6.37 1.54 12.08
N PHE A 31 -7.31 0.61 12.31
CA PHE A 31 -8.63 0.68 11.69
C PHE A 31 -9.50 1.80 12.28
N LYS A 32 -9.45 2.02 13.61
CA LYS A 32 -10.07 3.17 14.29
C LYS A 32 -9.59 4.48 13.71
N SER A 33 -8.27 4.65 13.58
CA SER A 33 -7.67 5.87 13.00
C SER A 33 -8.20 6.12 11.58
N ARG A 34 -8.25 5.08 10.74
CA ARG A 34 -8.74 5.19 9.35
C ARG A 34 -10.23 5.55 9.27
N ILE A 35 -11.09 4.92 10.07
CA ILE A 35 -12.52 5.21 10.09
C ILE A 35 -12.79 6.61 10.60
N ALA A 36 -12.14 7.00 11.71
CA ALA A 36 -12.29 8.33 12.28
C ALA A 36 -11.81 9.42 11.30
N LEU A 37 -10.70 9.19 10.58
CA LEU A 37 -10.23 10.10 9.54
C LEU A 37 -11.23 10.21 8.38
N TYR A 38 -11.77 9.08 7.91
CA TYR A 38 -12.79 9.06 6.87
C TYR A 38 -14.03 9.86 7.28
N GLU A 39 -14.58 9.59 8.46
CA GLU A 39 -15.77 10.29 8.96
C GLU A 39 -15.52 11.78 9.15
N GLY A 40 -14.43 12.15 9.82
CA GLY A 40 -14.10 13.56 10.07
C GLY A 40 -13.86 14.35 8.78
N THR A 41 -13.22 13.74 7.78
CA THR A 41 -13.03 14.40 6.48
C THR A 41 -14.33 14.42 5.66
N TRP A 42 -15.15 13.37 5.71
CA TRP A 42 -16.45 13.36 5.06
C TRP A 42 -17.33 14.50 5.57
N GLU A 43 -17.49 14.60 6.89
CA GLU A 43 -18.26 15.66 7.54
C GLU A 43 -17.73 17.06 7.21
N LYS A 44 -16.40 17.22 7.14
CA LYS A 44 -15.75 18.50 6.80
C LYS A 44 -16.06 18.94 5.37
N TYR A 45 -15.96 18.04 4.40
CA TYR A 45 -16.05 18.40 2.99
C TYR A 45 -17.47 18.33 2.41
N HIS A 46 -18.42 17.70 3.12
CA HIS A 46 -19.83 17.60 2.70
C HIS A 46 -20.78 18.49 3.50
N GLN A 47 -20.26 19.39 4.35
CA GLN A 47 -21.08 20.31 5.13
C GLN A 47 -21.97 21.16 4.21
N GLY A 48 -23.28 21.14 4.46
CA GLY A 48 -24.27 21.89 3.69
C GLY A 48 -24.64 21.29 2.32
N THR A 49 -24.14 20.09 2.01
CA THR A 49 -24.54 19.32 0.82
C THR A 49 -25.65 18.31 1.18
N GLU A 50 -26.26 17.68 0.17
CA GLU A 50 -27.24 16.59 0.38
C GLU A 50 -26.65 15.36 1.10
N PHE A 51 -25.32 15.23 1.08
CA PHE A 51 -24.57 14.15 1.72
C PHE A 51 -24.02 14.54 3.11
N GLY A 52 -24.31 15.76 3.57
CA GLY A 52 -23.83 16.28 4.84
C GLY A 52 -24.53 15.63 6.04
N VAL A 53 -23.79 15.48 7.13
CA VAL A 53 -24.32 14.98 8.41
C VAL A 53 -24.89 16.14 9.23
N ALA A 54 -26.13 16.00 9.70
CA ALA A 54 -26.74 16.98 10.60
C ALA A 54 -26.04 16.93 11.98
N ASN A 55 -25.70 18.11 12.53
CA ASN A 55 -24.96 18.22 13.79
C ASN A 55 -23.59 17.51 13.77
N SER A 56 -22.87 17.61 12.65
CA SER A 56 -21.53 17.04 12.50
C SER A 56 -20.56 17.49 13.58
N ASN A 57 -19.61 16.63 13.92
CA ASN A 57 -18.54 16.93 14.87
C ASN A 57 -17.18 16.54 14.28
N VAL A 58 -16.80 17.31 13.25
CA VAL A 58 -15.53 17.17 12.51
C VAL A 58 -14.33 17.09 13.45
N GLN A 59 -14.29 17.96 14.46
CA GLN A 59 -13.14 18.06 15.37
C GLN A 59 -12.98 16.76 16.17
N LYS A 60 -14.07 16.22 16.74
CA LYS A 60 -14.05 14.95 17.47
C LYS A 60 -13.44 13.84 16.62
N TYR A 61 -13.91 13.66 15.39
CA TYR A 61 -13.45 12.55 14.55
C TYR A 61 -11.98 12.71 14.10
N LEU A 62 -11.53 13.93 13.82
CA LEU A 62 -10.13 14.17 13.48
C LEU A 62 -9.19 14.01 14.69
N GLU A 63 -9.65 14.38 15.90
CA GLU A 63 -8.94 14.12 17.15
C GLU A 63 -8.84 12.62 17.43
N GLU A 64 -9.94 11.88 17.35
CA GLU A 64 -9.95 10.41 17.49
C GLU A 64 -9.03 9.71 16.48
N ALA A 65 -8.95 10.22 15.25
CA ALA A 65 -8.05 9.70 14.23
C ALA A 65 -6.58 9.88 14.60
N ALA A 66 -6.22 11.08 15.04
CA ALA A 66 -4.87 11.43 15.46
C ALA A 66 -4.46 10.70 16.74
N ASP A 67 -5.35 10.62 17.72
CA ASP A 67 -5.11 9.94 19.00
C ASP A 67 -4.92 8.44 18.82
N ALA A 68 -5.75 7.78 18.01
CA ALA A 68 -5.58 6.36 17.71
C ALA A 68 -4.25 6.08 16.97
N ALA A 69 -3.87 6.93 16.00
CA ALA A 69 -2.59 6.83 15.31
C ALA A 69 -1.41 7.04 16.27
N LYS A 70 -1.50 8.05 17.14
CA LYS A 70 -0.47 8.34 18.14
C LYS A 70 -0.31 7.18 19.12
N GLN A 71 -1.40 6.62 19.63
CA GLN A 71 -1.35 5.45 20.50
C GLN A 71 -0.64 4.28 19.82
N LEU A 72 -0.95 3.99 18.55
CA LEU A 72 -0.28 2.93 17.79
C LEU A 72 1.24 3.18 17.66
N ILE A 73 1.64 4.42 17.38
CA ILE A 73 3.06 4.80 17.30
C ILE A 73 3.74 4.64 18.66
N ASP A 74 3.09 5.10 19.73
CA ASP A 74 3.62 5.06 21.10
C ASP A 74 3.78 3.63 21.65
N LEU A 75 3.04 2.64 21.11
CA LEU A 75 3.25 1.23 21.46
C LEU A 75 4.65 0.73 21.10
N GLY A 76 5.28 1.30 20.07
CA GLY A 76 6.61 0.89 19.61
C GLY A 76 6.67 -0.56 19.12
N THR A 77 5.55 -1.15 18.73
CA THR A 77 5.45 -2.56 18.28
C THR A 77 5.55 -2.71 16.76
N ALA A 78 5.63 -1.60 16.03
CA ALA A 78 5.78 -1.56 14.58
C ALA A 78 6.86 -0.56 14.16
N GLU A 79 7.56 -0.87 13.07
CA GLU A 79 8.59 -0.03 12.46
C GLU A 79 8.44 -0.11 10.94
N ILE A 80 8.94 0.90 10.23
CA ILE A 80 8.98 0.86 8.78
C ILE A 80 9.97 -0.21 8.35
N TYR A 81 9.54 -1.07 7.43
CA TYR A 81 10.36 -2.11 6.86
C TYR A 81 11.54 -1.49 6.13
N SER A 82 12.75 -1.89 6.54
CA SER A 82 13.95 -1.53 5.80
C SER A 82 15.03 -2.59 5.93
N THR A 83 15.67 -2.88 4.80
CA THR A 83 16.89 -3.68 4.73
C THR A 83 18.14 -2.81 4.56
N GLY A 84 17.97 -1.49 4.58
CA GLY A 84 18.99 -0.50 4.22
C GLY A 84 19.09 -0.24 2.71
N ASP A 85 18.19 -0.83 1.90
CA ASP A 85 18.14 -0.66 0.45
C ASP A 85 16.79 -0.06 -0.01
N PRO A 86 16.66 1.27 -0.04
CA PRO A 86 15.40 1.92 -0.40
C PRO A 86 14.97 1.67 -1.85
N TYR A 87 15.86 1.20 -2.72
CA TYR A 87 15.54 0.87 -4.12
C TYR A 87 14.85 -0.49 -4.26
N HIS A 88 14.87 -1.33 -3.22
CA HIS A 88 14.22 -2.63 -3.23
C HIS A 88 13.30 -2.87 -2.02
N ASP A 89 13.39 -2.07 -0.95
CA ASP A 89 12.62 -2.26 0.29
C ASP A 89 11.11 -2.25 0.07
N TYR A 90 10.58 -1.32 -0.74
CA TYR A 90 9.15 -1.25 -1.03
C TYR A 90 8.68 -2.46 -1.84
N TRP A 91 9.42 -2.84 -2.89
CA TRP A 91 9.12 -4.03 -3.68
C TRP A 91 9.18 -5.30 -2.82
N ASN A 92 10.22 -5.44 -1.99
CA ASN A 92 10.40 -6.57 -1.08
C ASN A 92 9.24 -6.68 -0.10
N LEU A 93 8.80 -5.55 0.48
CA LEU A 93 7.67 -5.51 1.39
C LEU A 93 6.43 -6.14 0.76
N PHE A 94 6.09 -5.80 -0.49
CA PHE A 94 4.87 -6.33 -1.14
C PHE A 94 5.05 -7.70 -1.81
N ASN A 95 6.26 -8.26 -1.83
CA ASN A 95 6.58 -9.55 -2.47
C ASN A 95 7.06 -10.62 -1.47
N LYS A 96 6.65 -10.54 -0.20
CA LYS A 96 6.87 -11.63 0.79
C LYS A 96 5.77 -12.69 0.73
N VAL A 97 6.17 -13.93 1.00
CA VAL A 97 5.26 -15.10 1.11
C VAL A 97 4.69 -15.25 2.53
N ASP A 98 5.43 -14.80 3.53
CA ASP A 98 5.05 -14.81 4.94
C ASP A 98 5.49 -13.48 5.57
N TYR A 99 4.58 -12.86 6.34
CA TYR A 99 4.79 -11.58 7.01
C TYR A 99 4.81 -11.72 8.55
N SER A 100 4.91 -12.94 9.07
CA SER A 100 4.95 -13.19 10.52
C SER A 100 6.16 -12.53 11.20
N ASP A 101 7.26 -12.35 10.46
CA ASP A 101 8.49 -11.69 10.88
C ASP A 101 8.52 -10.18 10.55
N ASN A 102 7.49 -9.66 9.87
CA ASN A 102 7.45 -8.28 9.43
C ASN A 102 6.84 -7.38 10.49
N SER A 103 7.58 -6.33 10.83
CA SER A 103 7.25 -5.36 11.86
C SER A 103 6.40 -4.18 11.35
N GLU A 104 6.37 -3.90 10.05
CA GLU A 104 5.51 -2.85 9.47
C GLU A 104 4.05 -3.31 9.30
N VAL A 105 3.85 -4.56 8.87
CA VAL A 105 2.54 -5.08 8.50
C VAL A 105 1.71 -5.43 9.73
N LEU A 106 0.60 -4.72 9.91
CA LEU A 106 -0.32 -4.89 11.04
C LEU A 106 -1.36 -6.00 10.79
N LEU A 107 -1.82 -6.13 9.56
CA LEU A 107 -2.81 -7.12 9.14
C LEU A 107 -2.47 -7.64 7.75
N TRP A 108 -2.43 -8.97 7.59
CA TRP A 108 -2.24 -9.64 6.32
C TRP A 108 -3.00 -10.96 6.29
N LYS A 109 -3.15 -11.53 5.10
CA LYS A 109 -3.76 -12.85 4.90
C LYS A 109 -2.69 -13.86 4.55
N LYS A 110 -2.56 -14.90 5.38
CA LYS A 110 -1.68 -16.03 5.07
C LYS A 110 -2.27 -16.90 3.97
N TYR A 111 -1.50 -17.08 2.91
CA TYR A 111 -1.77 -18.03 1.84
C TYR A 111 -0.94 -19.30 2.06
N ASP A 112 -1.54 -20.45 1.82
CA ASP A 112 -0.94 -21.77 2.00
C ASP A 112 -1.54 -22.75 0.98
N VAL A 113 -0.69 -23.27 0.10
CA VAL A 113 -1.10 -24.18 -0.98
C VAL A 113 -1.63 -25.51 -0.42
N SER A 114 -1.05 -26.00 0.68
CA SER A 114 -1.47 -27.27 1.31
C SER A 114 -2.87 -27.19 1.93
N LEU A 115 -3.26 -25.99 2.36
CA LEU A 115 -4.60 -25.69 2.89
C LEU A 115 -5.58 -25.20 1.81
N GLY A 116 -5.16 -25.16 0.55
CA GLY A 116 -5.99 -24.65 -0.56
C GLY A 116 -6.22 -23.13 -0.55
N LEU A 117 -5.40 -22.38 0.19
CA LEU A 117 -5.48 -20.93 0.29
C LEU A 117 -4.47 -20.29 -0.66
N TYR A 118 -4.88 -20.00 -1.90
CA TYR A 118 -4.05 -19.33 -2.90
C TYR A 118 -4.89 -18.48 -3.86
N HIS A 119 -4.22 -17.65 -4.66
CA HIS A 119 -4.82 -16.90 -5.77
C HIS A 119 -3.85 -16.92 -6.96
N ASN A 120 -4.30 -16.44 -8.13
CA ASN A 120 -3.52 -16.47 -9.38
C ASN A 120 -3.11 -15.07 -9.86
N LEU A 121 -3.06 -14.08 -8.95
CA LEU A 121 -2.83 -12.68 -9.35
C LEU A 121 -1.43 -12.48 -9.94
N ASP A 122 -0.44 -13.13 -9.33
CA ASP A 122 0.95 -13.25 -9.78
C ASP A 122 1.07 -13.84 -11.18
N ARG A 123 0.16 -14.75 -11.56
CA ARG A 123 0.12 -15.32 -12.92
C ARG A 123 -0.49 -14.36 -13.92
N TYR A 124 -1.48 -13.58 -13.50
CA TYR A 124 -2.33 -12.83 -14.39
C TYR A 124 -1.82 -11.42 -14.69
N ILE A 125 -1.29 -10.69 -13.70
CA ILE A 125 -0.80 -9.32 -13.92
C ILE A 125 0.38 -9.30 -14.91
N PRO A 126 1.44 -10.11 -14.77
CA PRO A 126 2.59 -10.05 -15.67
C PRO A 126 2.32 -10.47 -17.11
N LYS A 127 1.27 -11.25 -17.32
CA LYS A 127 0.96 -11.81 -18.64
C LYS A 127 -0.12 -11.05 -19.38
N LEU A 128 -1.15 -10.60 -18.67
CA LEU A 128 -2.38 -10.10 -19.29
C LEU A 128 -2.71 -8.66 -18.87
N GLY A 129 -1.94 -8.07 -17.95
CA GLY A 129 -2.23 -6.77 -17.32
C GLY A 129 -3.54 -6.73 -16.51
N GLN A 130 -4.41 -7.75 -16.63
CA GLN A 130 -5.74 -7.83 -16.01
C GLN A 130 -6.63 -6.60 -16.24
N LYS A 131 -6.53 -5.98 -17.42
CA LYS A 131 -7.19 -4.69 -17.72
C LYS A 131 -6.82 -3.57 -16.73
N GLY A 132 -5.73 -3.75 -16.01
CA GLY A 132 -5.17 -2.80 -15.05
C GLY A 132 -3.91 -2.15 -15.62
N GLY A 133 -3.62 -0.97 -15.10
CA GLY A 133 -2.45 -0.17 -15.41
C GLY A 133 -2.46 1.09 -14.56
N LEU A 134 -1.32 1.76 -14.46
CA LEU A 134 -1.26 3.05 -13.78
C LEU A 134 -1.70 4.15 -14.75
N SER A 135 -2.48 5.11 -14.26
CA SER A 135 -2.77 6.32 -15.02
C SER A 135 -1.51 7.19 -15.10
N LYS A 136 -1.38 7.98 -16.16
CA LYS A 136 -0.28 8.96 -16.27
C LYS A 136 -0.28 9.95 -15.11
N ALA A 137 -1.46 10.35 -14.63
CA ALA A 137 -1.60 11.20 -13.45
C ALA A 137 -0.94 10.57 -12.21
N LEU A 138 -1.22 9.30 -11.93
CA LEU A 138 -0.59 8.60 -10.79
C LEU A 138 0.93 8.49 -10.96
N VAL A 139 1.41 8.22 -12.19
CA VAL A 139 2.86 8.19 -12.48
C VAL A 139 3.49 9.57 -12.26
N ASP A 140 2.81 10.65 -12.61
CA ASP A 140 3.32 12.02 -12.48
C ASP A 140 3.26 12.55 -11.04
N ASP A 141 2.37 12.01 -10.20
CA ASP A 141 2.26 12.34 -8.77
C ASP A 141 3.45 11.81 -7.95
N TYR A 142 4.18 10.80 -8.45
CA TYR A 142 5.45 10.42 -7.83
C TYR A 142 6.45 11.58 -7.95
N LEU A 143 7.12 11.92 -6.85
CA LEU A 143 8.09 13.02 -6.84
C LEU A 143 9.40 12.61 -7.54
N MET A 144 10.30 13.58 -7.71
CA MET A 144 11.71 13.31 -8.00
C MET A 144 12.39 12.69 -6.76
N ASP A 145 13.56 12.09 -6.93
CA ASP A 145 14.41 11.60 -5.83
C ASP A 145 14.75 12.70 -4.78
N SER A 146 14.71 13.96 -5.20
CA SER A 146 14.92 15.14 -4.38
C SER A 146 13.66 15.62 -3.64
N GLY A 147 12.52 14.97 -3.82
CA GLY A 147 11.26 15.29 -3.14
C GLY A 147 10.49 16.47 -3.73
N ILE A 148 10.86 16.97 -4.92
CA ILE A 148 10.08 18.01 -5.64
C ILE A 148 9.27 17.39 -6.79
N PRO A 149 8.15 18.01 -7.20
CA PRO A 149 7.38 17.54 -8.34
C PRO A 149 8.15 17.62 -9.66
N ILE A 150 7.79 16.77 -10.64
CA ILE A 150 8.41 16.76 -11.97
C ILE A 150 8.30 18.12 -12.68
N SER A 151 7.20 18.85 -12.47
CA SER A 151 6.93 20.16 -13.09
C SER A 151 7.87 21.26 -12.59
N ALA A 152 8.51 21.05 -11.43
CA ALA A 152 9.45 21.97 -10.82
C ALA A 152 10.92 21.52 -10.97
N SER A 153 11.17 20.41 -11.69
CA SER A 153 12.50 19.80 -11.81
C SER A 153 12.98 19.78 -13.25
N SER A 154 14.25 20.17 -13.48
CA SER A 154 14.93 20.00 -14.76
C SER A 154 15.55 18.62 -14.97
N ARG A 155 15.48 17.74 -13.96
CA ARG A 155 16.10 16.39 -14.00
C ARG A 155 15.15 15.31 -14.53
N TYR A 156 13.89 15.64 -14.81
CA TYR A 156 12.96 14.69 -15.39
C TYR A 156 13.38 14.34 -16.82
N GLN A 157 13.57 13.05 -17.13
CA GLN A 157 14.06 12.61 -18.44
C GLN A 157 12.96 12.54 -19.50
N GLY A 158 11.69 12.69 -19.11
CA GLY A 158 10.55 12.69 -20.01
C GLY A 158 9.88 11.33 -20.17
N ASP A 159 8.94 11.26 -21.12
CA ASP A 159 8.06 10.10 -21.32
C ASP A 159 8.46 9.22 -22.52
N GLY A 160 9.70 9.38 -23.02
CA GLY A 160 10.16 8.74 -24.26
C GLY A 160 10.28 7.22 -24.13
N THR A 161 10.76 6.75 -22.98
CA THR A 161 10.86 5.33 -22.63
C THR A 161 10.43 5.10 -21.18
N LEU A 162 10.12 3.85 -20.82
CA LEU A 162 9.81 3.51 -19.43
C LEU A 162 11.00 3.79 -18.49
N SER A 163 12.23 3.58 -18.97
CA SER A 163 13.45 3.91 -18.21
C SER A 163 13.55 5.41 -17.93
N ASP A 164 13.27 6.26 -18.91
CA ASP A 164 13.28 7.72 -18.73
C ASP A 164 12.23 8.17 -17.69
N VAL A 165 11.07 7.52 -17.67
CA VAL A 165 9.98 7.85 -16.75
C VAL A 165 10.39 7.69 -15.29
N VAL A 166 11.24 6.71 -14.96
CA VAL A 166 11.66 6.41 -13.58
C VAL A 166 13.01 6.99 -13.18
N GLU A 167 13.79 7.47 -14.14
CA GLU A 167 15.12 8.02 -13.92
C GLU A 167 15.06 9.32 -13.07
N ASN A 168 15.88 9.39 -12.02
CA ASN A 168 15.87 10.46 -11.00
C ASN A 168 14.52 10.64 -10.26
N ARG A 169 13.66 9.62 -10.23
CA ARG A 169 12.37 9.66 -9.52
C ARG A 169 12.45 9.06 -8.12
N ASP A 170 11.39 9.27 -7.35
CA ASP A 170 11.17 8.54 -6.11
C ASP A 170 11.34 7.02 -6.36
N PRO A 171 12.21 6.32 -5.61
CA PRO A 171 12.51 4.91 -5.86
C PRO A 171 11.29 3.98 -5.83
N ARG A 172 10.20 4.39 -5.15
CA ARG A 172 8.96 3.61 -5.11
C ARG A 172 8.27 3.53 -6.47
N LEU A 173 8.52 4.49 -7.37
CA LEU A 173 7.93 4.47 -8.71
C LEU A 173 8.43 3.26 -9.51
N HIS A 174 9.75 3.05 -9.62
CA HIS A 174 10.30 1.85 -10.28
C HIS A 174 9.86 0.57 -9.57
N GLN A 175 9.74 0.59 -8.25
CA GLN A 175 9.23 -0.57 -7.50
C GLN A 175 7.73 -0.85 -7.72
N THR A 176 6.99 0.05 -8.38
CA THR A 176 5.55 -0.07 -8.68
C THR A 176 5.28 -0.38 -10.17
N VAL A 177 6.19 -0.01 -11.09
CA VAL A 177 6.05 -0.27 -12.54
C VAL A 177 7.20 -1.12 -13.06
N TRP A 178 6.92 -2.04 -13.99
CA TRP A 178 8.00 -2.76 -14.65
C TRP A 178 8.72 -1.91 -15.68
N ILE A 179 10.04 -1.98 -15.61
CA ILE A 179 10.99 -1.36 -16.51
C ILE A 179 11.72 -2.46 -17.28
N PRO A 180 12.05 -2.24 -18.57
CA PRO A 180 12.76 -3.24 -19.36
C PRO A 180 14.01 -3.75 -18.63
N GLY A 181 14.10 -5.07 -18.45
CA GLY A 181 15.13 -5.75 -17.66
C GLY A 181 14.65 -6.31 -16.32
N ASP A 182 13.54 -5.83 -15.78
CA ASP A 182 13.00 -6.31 -14.49
C ASP A 182 12.60 -7.79 -14.55
N THR A 183 12.84 -8.53 -13.48
CA THR A 183 12.42 -9.94 -13.39
C THR A 183 10.91 -10.04 -13.19
N THR A 184 10.21 -10.69 -14.13
CA THR A 184 8.75 -10.90 -14.05
C THR A 184 8.37 -12.28 -13.54
N LYS A 185 9.25 -13.26 -13.72
CA LYS A 185 8.98 -14.65 -13.34
C LYS A 185 10.27 -15.43 -13.18
N ILE A 186 10.31 -16.26 -12.13
CA ILE A 186 11.33 -17.30 -11.94
C ILE A 186 10.61 -18.65 -11.93
N LYS A 187 10.98 -19.58 -12.81
CA LYS A 187 10.42 -20.94 -12.82
C LYS A 187 11.53 -21.96 -13.09
N ASN A 188 11.72 -22.90 -12.17
CA ASN A 188 12.74 -23.95 -12.27
C ASN A 188 14.16 -23.40 -12.55
N GLY A 189 14.49 -22.23 -12.00
CA GLY A 189 15.78 -21.56 -12.22
C GLY A 189 15.84 -20.70 -13.48
N GLU A 190 14.84 -20.74 -14.37
CA GLU A 190 14.76 -19.84 -15.53
C GLU A 190 14.15 -18.49 -15.12
N VAL A 191 14.84 -17.41 -15.48
CA VAL A 191 14.41 -16.02 -15.24
C VAL A 191 13.79 -15.47 -16.53
N THR A 192 12.55 -14.99 -16.43
CA THR A 192 11.91 -14.20 -17.49
C THR A 192 11.98 -12.72 -17.10
N VAL A 193 12.44 -11.89 -18.03
CA VAL A 193 12.54 -10.44 -17.83
C VAL A 193 11.43 -9.71 -18.59
N PHE A 194 11.05 -8.54 -18.09
CA PHE A 194 10.16 -7.63 -18.78
C PHE A 194 10.92 -6.97 -19.94
N GLU A 195 10.38 -7.02 -21.15
CA GLU A 195 10.97 -6.31 -22.30
C GLU A 195 10.15 -5.07 -22.67
N ARG A 196 8.83 -5.23 -22.72
CA ARG A 196 7.86 -4.20 -23.08
C ARG A 196 6.44 -4.63 -22.68
N PRO A 197 5.50 -3.69 -22.49
CA PRO A 197 4.12 -4.04 -22.25
C PRO A 197 3.51 -4.78 -23.45
N LEU A 198 2.69 -5.80 -23.17
CA LEU A 198 1.97 -6.59 -24.16
C LEU A 198 0.73 -5.82 -24.64
N LEU A 199 0.92 -4.81 -25.50
CA LEU A 199 -0.17 -3.96 -26.01
C LEU A 199 -1.13 -4.68 -26.98
N TRP A 200 -0.73 -5.84 -27.51
CA TRP A 200 -1.44 -6.54 -28.59
C TRP A 200 -2.15 -7.83 -28.12
N GLU A 201 -1.88 -8.29 -26.90
CA GLU A 201 -2.43 -9.53 -26.34
C GLU A 201 -3.62 -9.28 -25.39
N THR A 202 -3.94 -8.01 -25.10
CA THR A 202 -5.08 -7.61 -24.28
C THR A 202 -6.38 -7.69 -25.09
N GLY A 203 -6.88 -8.91 -25.36
CA GLY A 203 -8.12 -9.03 -26.13
C GLY A 203 -8.64 -10.42 -26.49
N SER A 204 -8.00 -11.51 -26.09
CA SER A 204 -8.56 -12.85 -26.32
C SER A 204 -8.51 -13.69 -25.05
N ALA A 205 -9.64 -13.67 -24.33
CA ALA A 205 -10.06 -14.74 -23.45
C ALA A 205 -11.16 -15.54 -24.17
#